data_AF-A0A1J4MG84-F1
#
_entry.id   AF-A0A1J4MG84-F1
#
_cell.length_a   1.000
_cell.length_b   1.000
_cell.length_c   1.000
_cell.angle_alpha   90.00
_cell.angle_beta   90.00
_cell.angle_gamma   90.00
#
_symmetry.space_group_name_H-M   'P 1'
#
loop_
_entity.id
_entity.type
_entity.pdbx_description
1 polymer ?
#
loop_
_entity_poly.entity_id
_entity_poly.type
_entity_poly.pdbx_seq_one_letter_code
_entity_poly.pdbx_strand_id
1 'polypeptide(L)'
;MKETYIELAYQIGKSWETLSKFVQRSINAISNLLATLELHFANDIICNQTSEETLQSSKFIVINDLLTRIKNLSVELSSYVKQFFKEHLSNLDKTIKWINDEYSTFSHYNSDKDAQVASMKRVQVLHNSLKLCTLIKSNYNFVLNFTSIITANIDDYVQQKLIRPTTSYSKDSSNCIDKKVLEEISKITSFNCYNCQPELISISNYLEKN
;
A
#
# COMPACT_ATOMS: atom_id res chain seq x y z
N MET A 1 3.81 -32.21 9.03
CA MET A 1 4.77 -31.09 9.20
C MET A 1 4.97 -30.25 7.95
N LYS A 2 4.80 -30.77 6.71
CA LYS A 2 4.91 -29.98 5.46
C LYS A 2 3.70 -29.07 5.18
N GLU A 3 2.49 -29.47 5.58
CA GLU A 3 1.27 -28.66 5.37
C GLU A 3 1.16 -27.45 6.30
N THR A 4 1.96 -27.42 7.37
CA THR A 4 1.98 -26.34 8.36
C THR A 4 2.32 -24.97 7.75
N TYR A 5 3.13 -24.91 6.69
CA TYR A 5 3.42 -23.63 6.01
C TYR A 5 2.29 -23.17 5.08
N ILE A 6 1.48 -24.09 4.53
CA ILE A 6 0.27 -23.76 3.77
C ILE A 6 -0.81 -23.23 4.73
N GLU A 7 -0.95 -23.86 5.90
CA GLU A 7 -1.81 -23.38 6.98
C GLU A 7 -1.38 -21.98 7.48
N LEU A 8 -0.08 -21.76 7.69
CA LEU A 8 0.46 -20.45 8.07
C LEU A 8 0.15 -19.40 7.00
N ALA A 9 0.33 -19.71 5.71
CA ALA A 9 -0.02 -18.80 4.61
C ALA A 9 -1.51 -18.42 4.67
N TYR A 10 -2.38 -19.40 4.91
CA TYR A 10 -3.82 -19.18 5.03
C TYR A 10 -4.18 -18.28 6.23
N GLN A 11 -3.60 -18.53 7.41
CA GLN A 11 -3.86 -17.71 8.60
C GLN A 11 -3.38 -16.27 8.42
N ILE A 12 -2.19 -16.07 7.85
CA ILE A 12 -1.67 -14.74 7.53
C ILE A 12 -2.59 -14.04 6.51
N GLY A 13 -3.05 -14.76 5.48
CA GLY A 13 -3.98 -14.23 4.50
C GLY A 13 -5.31 -13.81 5.08
N LYS A 14 -5.89 -14.58 6.01
CA LYS A 14 -7.12 -14.22 6.72
C LYS A 14 -6.96 -12.95 7.55
N SER A 15 -5.86 -12.84 8.29
CA SER A 15 -5.56 -11.62 9.04
C SER A 15 -5.40 -10.41 8.09
N TRP A 16 -4.73 -10.61 6.95
CA TRP A 16 -4.55 -9.56 5.95
C TRP A 16 -5.86 -9.15 5.29
N GLU A 17 -6.77 -10.08 5.00
CA GLU A 17 -8.08 -9.76 4.40
C GLU A 17 -8.83 -8.71 5.21
N THR A 18 -8.79 -8.82 6.53
CA THR A 18 -9.41 -7.87 7.45
C THR A 18 -8.72 -6.50 7.38
N LEU A 19 -7.39 -6.48 7.42
CA LEU A 19 -6.60 -5.25 7.39
C LEU A 19 -6.63 -4.54 6.02
N SER A 20 -6.69 -5.29 4.92
CA SER A 20 -6.61 -4.77 3.55
C SER A 20 -7.70 -3.75 3.24
N LYS A 21 -8.91 -3.97 3.76
CA LYS A 21 -10.04 -3.04 3.62
C LYS A 21 -9.78 -1.71 4.33
N PHE A 22 -9.17 -1.76 5.51
CA PHE A 22 -8.75 -0.58 6.23
C PHE A 22 -7.64 0.15 5.48
N VAL A 23 -6.60 -0.57 5.03
CA VAL A 23 -5.49 -0.01 4.24
C VAL A 23 -6.01 0.72 3.00
N GLN A 24 -6.89 0.09 2.22
CA GLN A 24 -7.45 0.72 1.02
C GLN A 24 -8.24 1.99 1.36
N ARG A 25 -9.07 1.96 2.41
CA ARG A 25 -9.86 3.13 2.83
C ARG A 25 -8.95 4.29 3.26
N SER A 26 -7.92 4.01 4.04
CA SER A 26 -6.97 5.03 4.51
C SER A 26 -6.18 5.63 3.35
N ILE A 27 -5.73 4.82 2.39
CA ILE A 27 -5.04 5.31 1.19
C ILE A 27 -5.96 6.17 0.33
N ASN A 28 -7.21 5.75 0.11
CA ASN A 28 -8.20 6.56 -0.61
C ASN A 28 -8.47 7.89 0.10
N ALA A 29 -8.58 7.88 1.43
CA ALA A 29 -8.77 9.10 2.23
C ALA A 29 -7.58 10.05 2.09
N ILE A 30 -6.34 9.54 2.20
CA ILE A 30 -5.13 10.35 2.01
C ILE A 30 -5.09 10.91 0.58
N SER A 31 -5.40 10.10 -0.43
CA SER A 31 -5.46 10.54 -1.83
C SER A 31 -6.45 11.69 -2.03
N ASN A 32 -7.65 11.60 -1.44
CA ASN A 32 -8.67 12.63 -1.55
C ASN A 32 -8.26 13.93 -0.81
N LEU A 33 -7.60 13.81 0.34
CA LEU A 33 -7.08 14.97 1.07
C LEU A 33 -5.97 15.66 0.29
N LEU A 34 -5.06 14.89 -0.34
CA LEU A 34 -4.00 15.42 -1.21
C LEU A 34 -4.59 16.12 -2.45
N ALA A 35 -5.62 15.54 -3.07
CA ALA A 35 -6.32 16.19 -4.18
C ALA A 35 -7.01 17.49 -3.75
N THR A 36 -7.64 17.50 -2.58
CA THR A 36 -8.25 18.72 -2.01
C THR A 36 -7.20 19.78 -1.72
N LEU A 37 -6.04 19.39 -1.19
CA LEU A 37 -4.90 20.27 -0.95
C LEU A 37 -4.41 20.92 -2.25
N GLU A 38 -4.28 20.15 -3.34
CA GLU A 38 -3.91 20.68 -4.66
C GLU A 38 -4.92 21.71 -5.18
N LEU A 39 -6.23 21.49 -4.99
CA LEU A 39 -7.25 22.45 -5.41
C LEU A 39 -7.11 23.79 -4.68
N HIS A 40 -6.72 23.77 -3.41
CA HIS A 40 -6.44 25.00 -2.66
C HIS A 40 -5.20 25.73 -3.18
N PHE A 41 -4.22 25.04 -3.76
CA PHE A 41 -3.11 25.69 -4.46
C PHE A 41 -3.51 26.24 -5.83
N ALA A 42 -4.36 25.54 -6.58
CA ALA A 42 -4.78 25.94 -7.93
C ALA A 42 -5.78 27.11 -7.97
N ASN A 43 -6.52 27.35 -6.88
CA ASN A 43 -7.45 28.48 -6.77
C ASN A 43 -6.71 29.81 -6.52
N ASP A 44 -6.13 30.35 -7.60
CA ASP A 44 -5.88 31.79 -7.81
C ASP A 44 -7.03 32.46 -8.60
N ILE A 45 -8.13 31.73 -8.81
CA ILE A 45 -9.26 32.20 -9.63
C ILE A 45 -10.17 33.12 -8.81
N ILE A 46 -9.88 34.41 -8.92
CA ILE A 46 -10.82 35.55 -8.91
C ILE A 46 -11.73 35.65 -7.67
N CYS A 47 -11.27 36.35 -6.64
CA CYS A 47 -12.18 37.03 -5.70
C CYS A 47 -11.85 38.52 -5.68
N ASN A 48 -12.52 39.27 -6.54
CA ASN A 48 -12.77 40.67 -6.28
C ASN A 48 -13.52 40.79 -4.94
N GLN A 49 -13.01 41.66 -4.06
CA GLN A 49 -13.73 42.27 -2.94
C GLN A 49 -14.06 41.38 -1.74
N THR A 50 -13.06 41.13 -0.90
CA THR A 50 -13.13 41.25 0.58
C THR A 50 -11.69 41.15 1.10
N SER A 51 -11.32 41.96 2.08
CA SER A 51 -9.95 42.21 2.57
C SER A 51 -9.00 41.00 2.45
N GLU A 52 -7.96 41.13 1.63
CA GLU A 52 -7.00 40.08 1.28
C GLU A 52 -6.45 39.33 2.52
N GLU A 53 -6.30 40.02 3.65
CA GLU A 53 -5.79 39.44 4.91
C GLU A 53 -6.71 38.39 5.56
N THR A 54 -8.04 38.56 5.46
CA THR A 54 -9.02 37.60 6.04
C THR A 54 -9.20 36.35 5.17
N LEU A 55 -9.01 36.50 3.85
CA LEU A 55 -9.07 35.40 2.89
C LEU A 55 -7.77 34.57 2.91
N GLN A 56 -6.61 35.21 3.08
CA GLN A 56 -5.34 34.50 3.24
C GLN A 56 -5.25 33.71 4.56
N SER A 57 -5.75 34.27 5.65
CA SER A 57 -5.79 33.57 6.95
C SER A 57 -6.71 32.35 6.93
N SER A 58 -7.88 32.42 6.28
CA SER A 58 -8.78 31.26 6.14
C SER A 58 -8.20 30.14 5.25
N LYS A 59 -7.55 30.49 4.13
CA LYS A 59 -6.85 29.52 3.26
C LYS A 59 -5.72 28.80 4.00
N PHE A 60 -4.93 29.53 4.79
CA PHE A 60 -3.85 28.96 5.59
C PHE A 60 -4.36 27.98 6.66
N ILE A 61 -5.47 28.31 7.33
CA ILE A 61 -6.11 27.42 8.31
C ILE A 61 -6.54 26.11 7.64
N VAL A 62 -7.20 26.17 6.48
CA VAL A 62 -7.65 24.97 5.76
C VAL A 62 -6.47 24.11 5.30
N ILE A 63 -5.42 24.72 4.75
CA ILE A 63 -4.21 24.00 4.33
C ILE A 63 -3.56 23.28 5.52
N ASN A 64 -3.44 23.95 6.67
CA ASN A 64 -2.88 23.34 7.87
C ASN A 64 -3.75 22.21 8.44
N ASP A 65 -5.09 22.33 8.38
CA ASP A 65 -5.99 21.23 8.76
C ASP A 65 -5.78 20.01 7.85
N LEU A 66 -5.80 20.21 6.53
CA LEU A 66 -5.59 19.14 5.55
C LEU A 66 -4.23 18.45 5.77
N LEU A 67 -3.17 19.24 5.94
CA LEU A 67 -1.81 18.77 6.21
C LEU A 67 -1.75 17.91 7.47
N THR A 68 -2.36 18.39 8.56
CA THR A 68 -2.42 17.67 9.84
C THR A 68 -3.17 16.35 9.69
N ARG A 69 -4.30 16.34 8.98
CA ARG A 69 -5.10 15.14 8.73
C ARG A 69 -4.35 14.11 7.89
N ILE A 70 -3.65 14.55 6.84
CA ILE A 70 -2.84 13.67 5.99
C ILE A 70 -1.73 13.00 6.81
N LYS A 71 -1.02 13.77 7.63
CA LYS A 71 0.03 13.24 8.51
C LYS A 71 -0.52 12.23 9.52
N ASN A 72 -1.59 12.59 10.21
CA ASN A 72 -2.19 11.72 11.22
C ASN A 72 -2.64 10.39 10.62
N LEU A 73 -3.34 10.43 9.48
CA LEU A 73 -3.73 9.21 8.76
C LEU A 73 -2.53 8.40 8.27
N SER A 74 -1.45 9.05 7.82
CA SER A 74 -0.23 8.37 7.37
C SER A 74 0.48 7.66 8.53
N VAL A 75 0.57 8.30 9.69
CA VAL A 75 1.16 7.74 10.92
C VAL A 75 0.32 6.57 11.43
N GLU A 76 -1.00 6.74 11.50
CA GLU A 76 -1.94 5.70 11.93
C GLU A 76 -1.87 4.48 11.02
N LEU A 77 -1.94 4.68 9.69
CA LEU A 77 -1.82 3.62 8.70
C LEU A 77 -0.49 2.86 8.82
N SER A 78 0.63 3.60 8.96
CA SER A 78 1.95 3.01 9.16
C SER A 78 2.00 2.16 10.43
N SER A 79 1.38 2.63 11.52
CA SER A 79 1.34 1.92 12.81
C SER A 79 0.60 0.57 12.68
N TYR A 80 -0.60 0.56 12.12
CA TYR A 80 -1.39 -0.67 11.93
C TYR A 80 -0.66 -1.70 11.07
N VAL A 81 -0.07 -1.24 9.96
CA VAL A 81 0.67 -2.11 9.05
C VAL A 81 1.97 -2.64 9.68
N LYS A 82 2.67 -1.83 10.48
CA LYS A 82 3.83 -2.29 11.28
C LYS A 82 3.42 -3.32 12.32
N GLN A 83 2.30 -3.14 13.01
CA GLN A 83 1.83 -4.10 14.01
C GLN A 83 1.55 -5.47 13.37
N PHE A 84 0.81 -5.50 12.26
CA PHE A 84 0.56 -6.73 11.52
C PHE A 84 1.87 -7.44 11.13
N PHE A 85 2.83 -6.69 10.59
CA PHE A 85 4.10 -7.29 10.18
C PHE A 85 4.99 -7.69 11.35
N LYS A 86 4.92 -7.02 12.50
CA LYS A 86 5.60 -7.47 13.71
C LYS A 86 5.14 -8.87 14.11
N GLU A 87 3.86 -9.17 13.94
CA GLU A 87 3.25 -10.47 14.28
C GLU A 87 3.50 -11.54 13.20
N HIS A 88 3.57 -11.14 11.93
CA HIS A 88 3.54 -12.09 10.81
C HIS A 88 4.79 -12.15 9.93
N LEU A 89 5.68 -11.15 9.92
CA LEU A 89 6.80 -11.04 8.95
C LEU A 89 7.74 -12.24 8.97
N SER A 90 8.16 -12.70 10.16
CA SER A 90 9.04 -13.85 10.28
C SER A 90 8.42 -15.12 9.69
N ASN A 91 7.13 -15.35 9.95
CA ASN A 91 6.41 -16.49 9.41
C ASN A 91 6.16 -16.34 7.91
N LEU A 92 5.89 -15.12 7.44
CA LEU A 92 5.73 -14.81 6.02
C LEU A 92 7.00 -15.14 5.24
N ASP A 93 8.17 -14.69 5.72
CA ASP A 93 9.46 -14.94 5.07
C ASP A 93 9.84 -16.41 5.06
N LYS A 94 9.63 -17.11 6.18
CA LYS A 94 9.85 -18.56 6.27
C LYS A 94 8.93 -19.32 5.33
N THR A 95 7.67 -18.92 5.24
CA THR A 95 6.67 -19.54 4.37
C THR A 95 7.04 -19.37 2.89
N ILE A 96 7.39 -18.16 2.47
CA ILE A 96 7.84 -17.88 1.09
C ILE A 96 9.06 -18.73 0.75
N LYS A 97 10.06 -18.77 1.65
CA LYS A 97 11.27 -19.58 1.44
C LYS A 97 10.94 -21.06 1.29
N TRP A 98 10.16 -21.61 2.23
CA TRP A 98 9.80 -23.02 2.22
C TRP A 98 9.02 -23.40 0.95
N ILE A 99 8.09 -22.56 0.49
CA ILE A 99 7.32 -22.82 -0.74
C ILE A 99 8.25 -22.83 -1.96
N ASN A 100 9.19 -21.88 -2.05
CA ASN A 100 10.18 -21.86 -3.15
C ASN A 100 11.08 -23.10 -3.14
N ASP A 101 11.53 -23.52 -1.96
CA ASP A 101 12.34 -24.73 -1.78
C ASP A 101 11.53 -25.96 -2.26
N GLU A 102 10.25 -26.08 -1.88
CA GLU A 102 9.40 -27.18 -2.36
C GLU A 102 9.10 -27.10 -3.87
N TYR A 103 8.96 -25.90 -4.44
CA TYR A 103 8.81 -25.77 -5.89
C TYR A 103 10.01 -26.32 -6.66
N SER A 104 11.22 -26.11 -6.15
CA SER A 104 12.45 -26.57 -6.79
C SER A 104 12.55 -28.10 -6.86
N THR A 105 11.98 -28.81 -5.87
CA THR A 105 11.99 -30.27 -5.79
C THR A 105 10.95 -30.94 -6.70
N PHE A 106 9.91 -30.21 -7.13
CA PHE A 106 8.86 -30.75 -8.03
C PHE A 106 9.34 -31.03 -9.46
N SER A 107 10.48 -30.48 -9.89
CA SER A 107 11.05 -30.74 -11.22
C SER A 107 11.47 -32.21 -11.44
N HIS A 108 11.31 -33.09 -10.44
CA HIS A 108 11.81 -34.47 -10.45
C HIS A 108 10.74 -35.57 -10.20
N TYR A 109 9.43 -35.27 -10.17
CA TYR A 109 8.40 -36.25 -9.78
C TYR A 109 7.47 -36.75 -10.93
N ASN A 110 7.75 -37.99 -11.36
CA ASN A 110 6.94 -39.15 -11.77
C ASN A 110 5.70 -39.13 -12.72
N SER A 111 5.56 -40.27 -13.40
CA SER A 111 4.79 -40.61 -14.61
C SER A 111 3.43 -41.31 -14.42
N ASP A 112 2.87 -41.32 -13.19
CA ASP A 112 1.61 -42.02 -12.89
C ASP A 112 0.43 -41.03 -12.78
N LYS A 113 -0.75 -41.40 -13.32
CA LYS A 113 -1.84 -40.46 -13.64
C LYS A 113 -2.56 -39.89 -12.41
N ASP A 114 -2.80 -40.72 -11.39
CA ASP A 114 -3.42 -40.25 -10.13
C ASP A 114 -2.42 -39.51 -9.24
N ALA A 115 -1.15 -39.95 -9.24
CA ALA A 115 -0.05 -39.21 -8.63
C ALA A 115 0.15 -37.84 -9.30
N GLN A 116 -0.09 -37.74 -10.62
CA GLN A 116 -0.05 -36.50 -11.38
C GLN A 116 -1.18 -35.55 -11.01
N VAL A 117 -2.41 -36.05 -10.77
CA VAL A 117 -3.53 -35.18 -10.33
C VAL A 117 -3.33 -34.67 -8.91
N ALA A 118 -2.87 -35.53 -7.99
CA ALA A 118 -2.55 -35.12 -6.62
C ALA A 118 -1.37 -34.12 -6.58
N SER A 119 -0.34 -34.34 -7.40
CA SER A 119 0.79 -33.41 -7.53
C SER A 119 0.37 -32.07 -8.12
N MET A 120 -0.51 -32.05 -9.13
CA MET A 120 -1.03 -30.81 -9.72
C MET A 120 -1.83 -29.96 -8.72
N LYS A 121 -2.70 -30.58 -7.91
CA LYS A 121 -3.46 -29.86 -6.87
C LYS A 121 -2.54 -29.24 -5.83
N ARG A 122 -1.52 -29.99 -5.38
CA ARG A 122 -0.53 -29.50 -4.42
C ARG A 122 0.31 -28.36 -5.00
N VAL A 123 0.76 -28.48 -6.25
CA VAL A 123 1.48 -27.41 -6.96
C VAL A 123 0.63 -26.16 -7.08
N GLN A 124 -0.66 -26.28 -7.38
CA GLN A 124 -1.57 -25.14 -7.47
C GLN A 124 -1.75 -24.44 -6.12
N VAL A 125 -1.80 -25.18 -5.03
CA VAL A 125 -1.93 -24.60 -3.68
C VAL A 125 -0.64 -23.92 -3.26
N LEU A 126 0.52 -24.53 -3.53
CA LEU A 126 1.81 -23.88 -3.34
C LEU A 126 1.90 -22.57 -4.14
N HIS A 127 1.38 -22.55 -5.38
CA HIS A 127 1.34 -21.35 -6.21
C HIS A 127 0.55 -20.24 -5.53
N ASN A 128 -0.67 -20.57 -5.10
CA ASN A 128 -1.59 -19.62 -4.50
C ASN A 128 -1.08 -19.13 -3.15
N SER A 129 -0.47 -19.99 -2.34
CA SER A 129 0.18 -19.60 -1.09
C SER A 129 1.37 -18.67 -1.33
N LEU A 130 2.21 -18.96 -2.33
CA LEU A 130 3.36 -18.10 -2.68
C LEU A 130 2.88 -16.73 -3.16
N LYS A 131 1.90 -16.72 -4.06
CA LYS A 131 1.30 -15.50 -4.60
C LYS A 131 0.70 -14.65 -3.47
N LEU A 132 -0.09 -15.27 -2.60
CA LEU A 132 -0.68 -14.64 -1.42
C LEU A 132 0.38 -13.96 -0.55
N CYS A 133 1.39 -14.71 -0.11
CA CYS A 133 2.42 -14.18 0.78
C CYS A 133 3.26 -13.07 0.13
N THR A 134 3.61 -13.24 -1.15
CA THR A 134 4.43 -12.27 -1.90
C THR A 134 3.67 -10.96 -2.10
N LEU A 135 2.38 -11.03 -2.44
CA LEU A 135 1.56 -9.83 -2.63
C LEU A 135 1.30 -9.10 -1.31
N ILE A 136 1.07 -9.82 -0.21
CA ILE A 136 0.99 -9.22 1.14
C ILE A 136 2.27 -8.48 1.48
N LYS A 137 3.44 -9.10 1.25
CA LYS A 137 4.75 -8.47 1.49
C LYS A 137 4.96 -7.22 0.61
N SER A 138 4.56 -7.28 -0.65
CA SER A 138 4.65 -6.15 -1.58
C SER A 138 3.78 -4.97 -1.13
N ASN A 139 2.53 -5.22 -0.72
CA ASN A 139 1.62 -4.20 -0.21
C ASN A 139 2.19 -3.52 1.05
N TYR A 140 2.80 -4.28 1.96
CA TYR A 140 3.48 -3.72 3.13
C TYR A 140 4.59 -2.75 2.78
N ASN A 141 5.50 -3.17 1.89
CA ASN A 141 6.61 -2.32 1.45
C ASN A 141 6.10 -1.03 0.82
N PHE A 142 5.05 -1.15 -0.02
CA PHE A 142 4.39 0.01 -0.60
C PHE A 142 3.86 0.95 0.48
N VAL A 143 3.02 0.47 1.39
CA VAL A 143 2.37 1.30 2.43
C VAL A 143 3.41 1.98 3.32
N LEU A 144 4.45 1.27 3.73
CA LEU A 144 5.50 1.86 4.57
C LEU A 144 6.29 2.94 3.84
N ASN A 145 6.70 2.68 2.60
CA ASN A 145 7.46 3.65 1.84
C ASN A 145 6.62 4.90 1.59
N PHE A 146 5.39 4.71 1.14
CA PHE A 146 4.41 5.78 0.89
C PHE A 146 4.19 6.65 2.14
N THR A 147 3.80 6.04 3.26
CA THR A 147 3.50 6.78 4.50
C THR A 147 4.73 7.50 5.06
N SER A 148 5.92 6.91 4.90
CA SER A 148 7.18 7.54 5.29
C SER A 148 7.50 8.76 4.42
N ILE A 149 7.35 8.66 3.09
CA ILE A 149 7.63 9.76 2.17
C ILE A 149 6.66 10.91 2.42
N ILE A 150 5.36 10.64 2.55
CA ILE A 150 4.37 11.68 2.85
C ILE A 150 4.71 12.38 4.17
N THR A 151 4.88 11.63 5.25
CA THR A 151 5.12 12.22 6.58
C THR A 151 6.40 13.08 6.60
N ALA A 152 7.45 12.66 5.88
CA ALA A 152 8.73 13.37 5.89
C ALA A 152 8.79 14.59 4.96
N ASN A 153 7.97 14.65 3.90
CA ASN A 153 8.15 15.66 2.84
C ASN A 153 6.93 16.57 2.62
N ILE A 154 5.77 16.27 3.23
CA ILE A 154 4.55 17.02 2.94
C ILE A 154 4.59 18.47 3.44
N ASP A 155 5.32 18.77 4.52
CA ASP A 155 5.50 20.16 4.98
C ASP A 155 6.27 20.98 3.96
N ASP A 156 7.42 20.46 3.53
CA ASP A 156 8.27 21.12 2.54
C ASP A 156 7.55 21.30 1.20
N TYR A 157 6.72 20.32 0.82
CA TYR A 157 5.86 20.40 -0.35
C TYR A 157 4.87 21.58 -0.25
N VAL A 158 4.15 21.69 0.87
CA VAL A 158 3.21 22.80 1.11
C VAL A 158 3.92 24.14 1.12
N GLN A 159 5.07 24.25 1.81
CA GLN A 159 5.85 25.48 1.88
C GLN A 159 6.30 25.93 0.47
N GLN A 160 6.79 25.01 -0.37
CA GLN A 160 7.19 25.33 -1.74
C GLN A 160 6.02 25.83 -2.59
N LYS A 161 4.84 25.21 -2.45
CA LYS A 161 3.61 25.63 -3.16
C LYS A 161 3.08 26.98 -2.68
N LEU A 162 3.23 27.31 -1.40
CA LEU A 162 2.84 28.61 -0.85
C LEU A 162 3.81 29.76 -1.22
N ILE A 163 5.12 29.47 -1.32
CA ILE A 163 6.16 30.48 -1.62
C ILE A 163 6.28 30.78 -3.12
N ARG A 164 5.86 29.86 -4.02
CA ARG A 164 5.91 30.05 -5.49
C ARG A 164 4.56 30.41 -6.16
N PRO A 165 3.86 31.51 -5.83
CA PRO A 165 2.73 31.95 -6.67
C PRO A 165 3.17 32.63 -8.00
N THR A 166 4.38 33.19 -8.11
CA THR A 166 4.63 34.29 -9.07
C THR A 166 5.98 34.31 -9.81
N THR A 167 6.57 33.17 -10.15
CA THR A 167 7.64 33.16 -11.15
C THR A 167 7.31 32.19 -12.27
N SER A 168 7.24 32.74 -13.48
CA SER A 168 7.21 32.03 -14.75
C SER A 168 7.91 30.69 -14.69
N TYR A 169 7.28 29.67 -15.29
CA TYR A 169 7.83 28.35 -15.54
C TYR A 169 9.26 28.43 -16.09
N SER A 170 10.26 28.54 -15.22
CA SER A 170 11.63 28.20 -15.56
C SER A 170 11.69 26.68 -15.52
N LYS A 171 11.94 26.10 -16.68
CA LYS A 171 11.85 24.65 -16.95
C LYS A 171 12.88 23.81 -16.18
N ASP A 172 13.71 24.39 -15.33
CA ASP A 172 14.91 23.71 -14.82
C ASP A 172 15.07 23.68 -13.28
N SER A 173 14.04 24.01 -12.49
CA SER A 173 14.11 23.86 -11.02
C SER A 173 12.85 23.29 -10.36
N SER A 174 12.26 22.24 -10.94
CA SER A 174 11.40 21.35 -10.15
C SER A 174 12.29 20.70 -9.08
N ASN A 175 12.22 21.22 -7.85
CA ASN A 175 13.02 20.72 -6.75
C ASN A 175 12.80 19.21 -6.60
N CYS A 176 13.87 18.48 -6.28
CA CYS A 176 13.87 17.03 -6.07
C CYS A 176 12.74 16.54 -5.12
N ILE A 177 12.27 17.40 -4.22
CA ILE A 177 11.23 17.12 -3.21
C ILE A 177 9.82 17.11 -3.82
N ASP A 178 9.46 18.09 -4.65
CA ASP A 178 8.16 18.13 -5.36
C ASP A 178 7.97 16.86 -6.19
N LYS A 179 9.04 16.43 -6.87
CA LYS A 179 9.01 15.23 -7.70
C LYS A 179 8.75 13.96 -6.87
N LYS A 180 9.35 13.82 -5.68
CA LYS A 180 9.15 12.64 -4.82
C LYS A 180 7.72 12.52 -4.31
N VAL A 181 7.14 13.61 -3.80
CA VAL A 181 5.76 13.59 -3.29
C VAL A 181 4.76 13.36 -4.41
N LEU A 182 4.94 14.03 -5.56
CA LEU A 182 4.08 13.85 -6.74
C LEU A 182 4.19 12.43 -7.34
N GLU A 183 5.39 11.85 -7.36
CA GLU A 183 5.58 10.45 -7.78
C GLU A 183 4.82 9.49 -6.85
N GLU A 184 4.89 9.66 -5.53
CA GLU A 184 4.10 8.82 -4.62
C GLU A 184 2.60 9.05 -4.77
N ILE A 185 2.15 10.29 -4.96
CA ILE A 185 0.74 10.60 -5.28
C ILE A 185 0.28 9.84 -6.51
N SER A 186 1.09 9.81 -7.57
CA SER A 186 0.76 9.07 -8.80
C SER A 186 0.67 7.55 -8.59
N LYS A 187 1.46 7.01 -7.65
CA LYS A 187 1.39 5.57 -7.32
C LYS A 187 0.14 5.25 -6.51
N ILE A 188 -0.27 6.12 -5.59
CA ILE A 188 -1.50 5.97 -4.79
C ILE A 188 -2.74 5.86 -5.66
N THR A 189 -2.87 6.70 -6.70
CA THR A 189 -4.08 6.71 -7.54
C THR A 189 -4.26 5.40 -8.30
N SER A 190 -3.16 4.70 -8.60
CA SER A 190 -3.17 3.37 -9.19
C SER A 190 -3.16 2.23 -8.17
N PHE A 191 -3.04 2.53 -6.88
CA PHE A 191 -2.89 1.52 -5.83
C PHE A 191 -4.22 0.82 -5.56
N ASN A 192 -4.20 -0.50 -5.70
CA ASN A 192 -5.28 -1.38 -5.28
C ASN A 192 -4.71 -2.39 -4.27
N CYS A 193 -5.17 -2.29 -3.03
CA CYS A 193 -4.81 -3.20 -1.97
C CYS A 193 -5.23 -4.60 -2.37
N TYR A 194 -4.29 -5.52 -2.30
CA TYR A 194 -4.49 -6.86 -2.81
C TYR A 194 -5.64 -7.59 -2.08
N ASN A 195 -6.63 -8.01 -2.87
CA ASN A 195 -7.71 -8.89 -2.41
C ASN A 195 -7.23 -10.35 -2.44
N CYS A 196 -7.07 -10.93 -1.27
CA CYS A 196 -6.61 -12.31 -1.08
C CYS A 196 -7.72 -13.37 -1.13
N GLN A 197 -8.99 -12.97 -1.28
CA GLN A 197 -10.13 -13.89 -1.22
C GLN A 197 -10.06 -15.06 -2.23
N PRO A 198 -9.63 -14.86 -3.50
CA PRO A 198 -9.51 -15.97 -4.45
C PRO A 198 -8.50 -17.04 -4.00
N GLU A 199 -7.33 -16.61 -3.52
CA GLU A 199 -6.28 -17.50 -3.04
C GLU A 199 -6.68 -18.18 -1.73
N LEU A 200 -7.35 -17.46 -0.82
CA LEU A 200 -7.86 -18.03 0.43
C LEU A 200 -8.87 -19.15 0.18
N ILE A 201 -9.79 -18.98 -0.78
CA ILE A 201 -10.75 -20.04 -1.14
C ILE A 201 -10.01 -21.26 -1.68
N SER A 202 -9.03 -21.07 -2.56
CA SER A 202 -8.25 -22.17 -3.11
C SER A 202 -7.48 -22.94 -2.04
N ILE A 203 -6.88 -22.24 -1.07
CA ILE A 203 -6.10 -22.86 0.00
C ILE A 203 -7.03 -23.57 0.99
N SER A 204 -8.17 -22.96 1.37
CA SER A 204 -9.17 -23.57 2.26
C SER A 204 -9.66 -24.91 1.70
N ASN A 205 -10.04 -24.92 0.42
CA ASN A 205 -10.53 -26.13 -0.26
C ASN A 205 -9.51 -27.28 -0.28
N TYR A 206 -8.20 -26.96 -0.23
CA TYR A 206 -7.15 -27.97 -0.14
C TYR A 206 -6.98 -28.48 1.29
N LEU A 207 -6.97 -27.58 2.27
CA LEU A 207 -6.84 -27.92 3.70
C LEU A 207 -8.04 -28.69 4.26
N GLU A 208 -9.24 -28.53 3.68
CA GLU A 208 -10.43 -29.29 4.10
C GLU A 208 -10.44 -30.73 3.55
N LYS A 209 -9.62 -31.03 2.54
CA LYS A 209 -9.64 -32.29 1.80
C LYS A 209 -8.41 -33.18 2.05
N ASN A 210 -7.43 -32.70 2.80
CA ASN A 210 -6.18 -33.38 3.15
C ASN A 210 -5.87 -33.14 4.63
#